data_AF-A0A540VAJ4-F1
#
_entry.id   AF-A0A540VAJ4-F1
#
_cell.length_a   1.000
_cell.length_b   1.000
_cell.length_c   1.000
_cell.angle_alpha   90.00
_cell.angle_beta   90.00
_cell.angle_gamma   90.00
#
_symmetry.space_group_name_H-M   'P 1'
#
loop_
_entity.id
_entity.type
_entity.pdbx_description
1 polymer ?
#
loop_
_entity_poly.entity_id
_entity_poly.type
_entity_poly.pdbx_seq_one_letter_code
_entity_poly.pdbx_strand_id
1 'polypeptide(L)'
;MWIWLVALGGAGVFTLALGLLHFFLPVLLDFSHGIPREGPPLRPLRLGPLSYGTTRQDVYGIAWVMNHAASYTLVSIGVVDLLAYRWLGSDLGRWLAGWIAGWWLLRAASQFYLGRRRGDWIIAGWFLLLALLHGGVAWL
;
A
#
# COMPACT_ATOMS: atom_id res chain seq x y z
N MET A 1 -25.61 -4.60 -8.68
CA MET A 1 -25.13 -4.99 -7.34
C MET A 1 -24.20 -6.21 -7.37
N TRP A 2 -24.65 -7.37 -7.88
CA TRP A 2 -23.88 -8.62 -7.90
C TRP A 2 -22.47 -8.51 -8.50
N ILE A 3 -22.34 -7.89 -9.67
CA ILE A 3 -21.04 -7.73 -10.34
C ILE A 3 -20.00 -6.99 -9.48
N TRP A 4 -20.42 -6.00 -8.71
CA TRP A 4 -19.55 -5.25 -7.81
C TRP A 4 -19.13 -6.08 -6.62
N LEU A 5 -20.02 -6.92 -6.06
CA LEU A 5 -19.66 -7.85 -4.99
C LEU A 5 -18.63 -8.88 -5.43
N VAL A 6 -18.78 -9.42 -6.65
CA VAL A 6 -17.79 -10.36 -7.21
C VAL A 6 -16.45 -9.66 -7.46
N ALA A 7 -16.47 -8.47 -8.05
CA ALA A 7 -15.27 -7.70 -8.32
C ALA A 7 -14.53 -7.29 -7.04
N LEU A 8 -15.25 -6.79 -6.03
CA LEU A 8 -14.71 -6.48 -4.70
C LEU A 8 -14.23 -7.74 -3.99
N GLY A 9 -14.95 -8.87 -4.10
CA GLY A 9 -14.48 -10.14 -3.54
C GLY A 9 -13.12 -10.57 -4.12
N GLY A 10 -12.96 -10.49 -5.46
CA GLY A 10 -11.69 -10.76 -6.12
C GLY A 10 -10.58 -9.78 -5.72
N ALA A 11 -10.89 -8.49 -5.68
CA ALA A 11 -9.96 -7.46 -5.20
C ALA A 11 -9.57 -7.69 -3.73
N GLY A 12 -10.50 -8.11 -2.89
CA GLY A 12 -10.31 -8.39 -1.47
C GLY A 12 -9.39 -9.57 -1.24
N VAL A 13 -9.61 -10.70 -1.92
CA VAL A 13 -8.70 -11.86 -1.86
C VAL A 13 -7.30 -11.47 -2.30
N PHE A 14 -7.18 -10.78 -3.45
CA PHE A 14 -5.89 -10.31 -3.95
C PHE A 14 -5.18 -9.41 -2.93
N THR A 15 -5.89 -8.42 -2.39
CA THR A 15 -5.32 -7.41 -1.50
C THR A 15 -4.92 -8.01 -0.15
N LEU A 16 -5.72 -8.94 0.37
CA LEU A 16 -5.42 -9.68 1.58
C LEU A 16 -4.15 -10.52 1.40
N ALA A 17 -4.06 -11.29 0.30
CA ALA A 17 -2.88 -12.09 -0.01
C ALA A 17 -1.63 -11.21 -0.20
N LEU A 18 -1.77 -10.08 -0.90
CA LEU A 18 -0.70 -9.11 -1.07
C LEU A 18 -0.26 -8.52 0.28
N GLY A 19 -1.19 -8.10 1.13
CA GLY A 19 -0.90 -7.57 2.45
C GLY A 19 -0.18 -8.56 3.36
N LEU A 20 -0.60 -9.82 3.36
CA LEU A 20 0.07 -10.90 4.10
C LEU A 20 1.48 -11.16 3.55
N LEU A 21 1.66 -11.19 2.24
CA LEU A 21 2.98 -11.32 1.62
C LEU A 21 3.88 -10.13 1.98
N HIS A 22 3.33 -8.91 1.99
CA HIS A 22 4.05 -7.69 2.32
C HIS A 22 4.70 -7.74 3.70
N PHE A 23 4.11 -8.39 4.71
CA PHE A 23 4.75 -8.57 6.02
C PHE A 23 6.13 -9.25 5.93
N PHE A 24 6.31 -10.16 4.97
CA PHE A 24 7.54 -10.93 4.81
C PHE A 24 8.48 -10.34 3.76
N LEU A 25 8.05 -9.34 2.98
CA LEU A 25 8.89 -8.73 1.93
C LEU A 25 10.24 -8.20 2.42
N PRO A 26 10.38 -7.59 3.60
CA PRO A 26 11.70 -7.16 4.08
C PRO A 26 12.71 -8.31 4.18
N VAL A 27 12.22 -9.52 4.49
CA VAL A 27 13.05 -10.73 4.53
C VAL A 27 13.24 -11.29 3.12
N LEU A 28 12.16 -11.44 2.35
CA LEU A 28 12.18 -12.03 1.00
C LEU A 28 13.02 -11.22 0.01
N LEU A 29 13.09 -9.90 0.19
CA LEU A 29 13.86 -8.98 -0.64
C LEU A 29 15.20 -8.58 -0.01
N ASP A 30 15.59 -9.25 1.08
CA ASP A 30 16.88 -9.06 1.74
C ASP A 30 17.21 -7.61 2.09
N PHE A 31 16.30 -6.96 2.82
CA PHE A 31 16.47 -5.57 3.26
C PHE A 31 17.72 -5.38 4.12
N SER A 32 18.19 -6.42 4.81
CA SER A 32 19.43 -6.39 5.59
C SER A 32 20.65 -6.05 4.76
N HIS A 33 20.77 -6.61 3.56
CA HIS A 33 21.88 -6.31 2.67
C HIS A 33 21.63 -5.00 1.90
N GLY A 34 20.39 -4.72 1.49
CA GLY A 34 20.04 -3.50 0.76
C GLY A 34 20.10 -2.22 1.61
N ILE A 35 19.85 -2.32 2.92
CA ILE A 35 19.86 -1.23 3.89
C ILE A 35 20.70 -1.70 5.09
N PRO A 36 22.04 -1.64 5.01
CA PRO A 36 22.90 -2.12 6.08
C PRO A 36 22.68 -1.31 7.35
N ARG A 37 22.63 -1.99 8.50
CA ARG A 37 22.36 -1.39 9.83
C ARG A 37 23.51 -0.53 10.35
N GLU A 38 24.72 -0.78 9.85
CA GLU A 38 25.96 -0.10 10.23
C GLU A 38 26.67 0.47 9.00
N GLY A 39 27.59 1.42 9.22
CA GLY A 39 28.38 2.03 8.16
C GLY A 39 28.60 3.54 8.36
N PRO A 40 29.09 4.25 7.33
CA PRO A 40 29.38 5.68 7.42
C PRO A 40 28.15 6.48 7.84
N PRO A 41 28.35 7.60 8.57
CA PRO A 41 27.26 8.44 9.05
C PRO A 41 26.41 8.98 7.91
N LEU A 42 25.10 9.07 8.15
CA LEU A 42 24.15 9.66 7.21
C LEU A 42 24.05 11.17 7.43
N ARG A 43 23.45 11.86 6.44
CA ARG A 43 23.11 13.27 6.61
C ARG A 43 22.09 13.42 7.75
N PRO A 44 22.27 14.38 8.66
CA PRO A 44 21.33 14.61 9.73
C PRO A 44 19.97 15.03 9.17
N LEU A 45 18.90 14.55 9.80
CA LEU A 45 17.53 14.98 9.51
C LEU A 45 17.36 16.41 10.03
N ARG A 46 16.96 17.32 9.15
CA ARG A 46 16.68 18.73 9.50
C ARG A 46 15.18 18.98 9.41
N LEU A 47 14.55 19.25 10.54
CA LEU A 47 13.14 19.62 10.66
C LEU A 47 13.06 21.05 11.17
N GLY A 48 13.27 22.01 10.28
CA GLY A 48 13.35 23.44 10.63
C GLY A 48 14.49 23.72 11.62
N PRO A 49 14.21 24.19 12.85
CA PRO A 49 15.25 24.48 13.84
C PRO A 49 15.85 23.21 14.50
N LEU A 50 15.21 22.04 14.33
CA LEU A 50 15.67 20.80 14.93
C LEU A 50 16.59 20.04 13.97
N SER A 51 17.74 19.59 14.46
CA SER A 51 18.68 18.72 13.73
C SER A 51 18.92 17.44 14.52
N TYR A 52 18.53 16.31 13.95
CA TYR A 52 18.72 14.99 14.53
C TYR A 52 19.80 14.22 13.77
N GLY A 53 20.71 13.58 14.51
CA GLY A 53 21.68 12.66 13.93
C GLY A 53 20.95 11.41 13.44
N THR A 54 20.93 11.19 12.13
CA THR A 54 20.30 10.00 11.54
C THR A 54 21.30 8.86 11.50
N THR A 55 20.95 7.71 12.07
CA THR A 55 21.73 6.48 11.96
C THR A 55 21.19 5.58 10.85
N ARG A 56 22.00 4.60 10.43
CA ARG A 56 21.56 3.59 9.46
C ARG A 56 20.53 2.63 10.04
N GLN A 57 20.63 2.34 11.33
CA GLN A 57 19.62 1.59 12.07
C GLN A 57 18.25 2.28 12.03
N ASP A 58 18.20 3.62 12.10
CA ASP A 58 16.94 4.37 11.98
C ASP A 58 16.29 4.18 10.61
N VAL A 59 17.08 4.25 9.53
CA VAL A 59 16.57 4.04 8.16
C VAL A 59 16.07 2.61 7.97
N TYR A 60 16.82 1.63 8.46
CA TYR A 60 16.40 0.22 8.45
C TYR A 60 15.09 0.02 9.23
N GLY A 61 15.01 0.56 10.44
CA GLY A 61 13.82 0.49 11.29
C GLY A 61 12.60 1.14 10.63
N ILE A 62 12.76 2.34 10.07
CA ILE A 62 11.67 3.04 9.35
C ILE A 62 11.20 2.22 8.16
N ALA A 63 12.09 1.63 7.36
CA ALA A 63 11.70 0.81 6.22
C ALA A 63 10.81 -0.38 6.65
N TRP A 64 11.15 -1.04 7.76
CA TRP A 64 10.33 -2.11 8.34
C TRP A 64 8.98 -1.62 8.85
N VAL A 65 8.95 -0.53 9.61
CA VAL A 65 7.72 0.03 10.16
C VAL A 65 6.78 0.47 9.03
N MET A 66 7.30 1.15 8.01
CA MET A 66 6.50 1.58 6.85
C MET A 66 5.99 0.39 6.04
N ASN A 67 6.80 -0.67 5.89
CA ASN A 67 6.34 -1.89 5.25
C ASN A 67 5.19 -2.54 6.03
N HIS A 68 5.30 -2.67 7.35
CA HIS A 68 4.20 -3.21 8.19
C HIS A 68 2.96 -2.32 8.19
N ALA A 69 3.11 -1.00 8.23
CA ALA A 69 1.99 -0.07 8.12
C ALA A 69 1.25 -0.24 6.78
N ALA A 70 1.99 -0.33 5.67
CA ALA A 70 1.39 -0.62 4.36
C ALA A 70 0.73 -2.01 4.33
N SER A 71 1.36 -3.02 4.93
CA SER A 71 0.83 -4.39 5.03
C SER A 71 -0.50 -4.43 5.81
N TYR A 72 -0.56 -3.76 6.95
CA TYR A 72 -1.76 -3.65 7.77
C TYR A 72 -2.91 -2.97 7.02
N THR A 73 -2.62 -1.87 6.30
CA THR A 73 -3.62 -1.20 5.46
C THR A 73 -4.13 -2.14 4.36
N LEU A 74 -3.25 -2.89 3.68
CA LEU A 74 -3.66 -3.85 2.65
C LEU A 74 -4.54 -4.97 3.22
N VAL A 75 -4.13 -5.58 4.33
CA VAL A 75 -4.95 -6.61 5.00
C VAL A 75 -6.32 -6.04 5.37
N SER A 76 -6.36 -4.82 5.92
CA SER A 76 -7.60 -4.15 6.30
C SER A 76 -8.51 -3.89 5.11
N ILE A 77 -7.96 -3.37 3.99
CA ILE A 77 -8.70 -3.18 2.73
C ILE A 77 -9.22 -4.53 2.22
N GLY A 78 -8.39 -5.56 2.22
CA GLY A 78 -8.78 -6.90 1.79
C GLY A 78 -9.97 -7.45 2.58
N VAL A 79 -9.96 -7.29 3.91
CA VAL A 79 -11.09 -7.67 4.77
C VAL A 79 -12.33 -6.82 4.48
N VAL A 80 -12.17 -5.51 4.34
CA VAL A 80 -13.27 -4.59 4.00
C VAL A 80 -13.94 -5.00 2.69
N ASP A 81 -13.17 -5.27 1.65
CA ASP A 81 -13.67 -5.68 0.33
C ASP A 81 -14.40 -7.03 0.37
N LEU A 82 -13.87 -8.01 1.13
CA LEU A 82 -14.55 -9.29 1.35
C LEU A 82 -15.87 -9.15 2.11
N LEU A 83 -15.99 -8.10 2.91
CA LEU A 83 -17.21 -7.73 3.64
C LEU A 83 -18.07 -6.72 2.88
N ALA A 84 -17.85 -6.50 1.57
CA ALA A 84 -18.61 -5.56 0.74
C ALA A 84 -20.13 -5.70 0.85
N TYR A 85 -20.64 -6.92 1.00
CA TYR A 85 -22.07 -7.17 1.17
C TYR A 85 -22.69 -6.48 2.39
N ARG A 86 -21.89 -6.02 3.36
CA ARG A 86 -22.33 -5.30 4.57
C ARG A 86 -22.42 -3.80 4.39
N TRP A 87 -21.68 -3.20 3.46
CA TRP A 87 -21.53 -1.74 3.35
C TRP A 87 -21.80 -1.20 1.95
N LEU A 88 -21.82 -2.04 0.92
CA LEU A 88 -22.07 -1.62 -0.46
C LEU A 88 -23.46 -0.98 -0.58
N GLY A 89 -23.51 0.22 -1.17
CA GLY A 89 -24.73 1.01 -1.34
C GLY A 89 -25.09 1.92 -0.15
N SER A 90 -24.31 1.90 0.94
CA SER A 90 -24.45 2.88 2.04
C SER A 90 -23.60 4.13 1.80
N ASP A 91 -23.99 5.26 2.39
CA ASP A 91 -23.21 6.51 2.31
C ASP A 91 -21.79 6.35 2.87
N LEU A 92 -21.66 5.66 4.00
CA LEU A 92 -20.35 5.32 4.58
C LEU A 92 -19.53 4.44 3.63
N GLY A 93 -20.19 3.49 2.97
CA GLY A 93 -19.58 2.63 1.96
C GLY A 93 -19.01 3.41 0.77
N ARG A 94 -19.71 4.46 0.32
CA ARG A 94 -19.22 5.35 -0.76
C ARG A 94 -17.94 6.07 -0.35
N TRP A 95 -17.93 6.67 0.85
CA TRP A 95 -16.74 7.35 1.38
C TRP A 95 -15.57 6.39 1.58
N LEU A 96 -15.83 5.20 2.12
CA LEU A 96 -14.84 4.16 2.31
C LEU A 96 -14.24 3.70 0.97
N ALA A 97 -15.07 3.43 -0.04
CA ALA A 97 -14.62 3.07 -1.38
C ALA A 97 -13.80 4.21 -2.02
N GLY A 98 -14.21 5.47 -1.86
CA GLY A 98 -13.46 6.63 -2.33
C GLY A 98 -12.07 6.74 -1.67
N TRP A 99 -11.98 6.50 -0.36
CA TRP A 99 -10.71 6.45 0.37
C TRP A 99 -9.80 5.33 -0.15
N ILE A 100 -10.34 4.13 -0.33
CA ILE A 100 -9.59 2.98 -0.87
C ILE A 100 -9.12 3.26 -2.30
N ALA A 101 -9.96 3.90 -3.14
CA ALA A 101 -9.57 4.34 -4.46
C ALA A 101 -8.37 5.30 -4.42
N GLY A 102 -8.42 6.30 -3.53
CA GLY A 102 -7.32 7.23 -3.31
C GLY A 102 -6.02 6.54 -2.88
N TRP A 103 -6.11 5.54 -2.00
CA TRP A 103 -4.96 4.73 -1.60
C TRP A 103 -4.34 3.98 -2.79
N TRP A 104 -5.15 3.34 -3.62
CA TRP A 104 -4.66 2.64 -4.82
C TRP A 104 -4.03 3.58 -5.83
N LEU A 105 -4.60 4.78 -6.03
CA LEU A 105 -4.01 5.82 -6.89
C LEU A 105 -2.64 6.25 -6.37
N LEU A 106 -2.51 6.50 -5.07
CA LEU A 106 -1.24 6.88 -4.46
C LEU A 106 -0.17 5.80 -4.70
N ARG A 107 -0.54 4.53 -4.59
CA ARG A 107 0.36 3.40 -4.89
C ARG A 107 0.72 3.32 -6.37
N ALA A 108 -0.25 3.49 -7.27
CA ALA A 108 0.00 3.51 -8.71
C ALA A 108 0.97 4.64 -9.08
N ALA A 109 0.73 5.86 -8.58
CA ALA A 109 1.59 7.02 -8.80
C ALA A 109 3.02 6.80 -8.30
N SER A 110 3.16 6.23 -7.09
CA SER A 110 4.46 5.89 -6.51
C SER A 110 5.20 4.85 -7.35
N GLN A 111 4.48 3.87 -7.89
CA GLN A 111 5.04 2.83 -8.75
C GLN A 111 5.47 3.37 -10.11
N PHE A 112 4.74 4.34 -10.69
CA PHE A 112 5.18 5.04 -11.90
C PHE A 112 6.40 5.92 -11.65
N TYR A 113 6.48 6.57 -10.48
CA TYR A 113 7.59 7.45 -10.14
C TYR A 113 8.91 6.68 -9.88
N LEU A 114 8.83 5.62 -9.07
CA LEU A 114 9.98 4.83 -8.63
C LEU A 114 10.32 3.67 -9.58
N GLY A 115 9.32 3.08 -10.23
CA GLY A 115 9.46 1.90 -11.07
C GLY A 115 10.12 2.19 -12.41
N ARG A 116 11.10 1.37 -12.79
CA ARG A 116 11.84 1.52 -14.06
C ARG A 116 11.77 0.29 -14.93
N ARG A 117 11.28 -0.84 -14.40
CA ARG A 117 11.15 -2.10 -15.14
C ARG A 117 9.73 -2.25 -15.67
N ARG A 118 9.57 -2.95 -16.79
CA ARG A 118 8.25 -3.25 -17.37
C ARG A 118 7.29 -3.88 -16.35
N GLY A 119 7.79 -4.77 -15.49
CA GLY A 119 6.99 -5.37 -14.41
C GLY A 119 6.42 -4.34 -13.43
N ASP A 120 7.20 -3.30 -13.10
CA ASP A 120 6.75 -2.25 -12.20
C ASP A 120 5.56 -1.48 -12.81
N TRP A 121 5.55 -1.30 -14.13
CA TRP A 121 4.49 -0.58 -14.86
C TRP A 121 3.22 -1.42 -14.99
N ILE A 122 3.36 -2.74 -15.14
CA ILE A 122 2.22 -3.68 -15.09
C ILE A 122 1.55 -3.61 -13.72
N ILE A 123 2.35 -3.62 -12.64
CA ILE A 123 1.84 -3.48 -11.27
C ILE A 123 1.13 -2.14 -11.08
N ALA A 124 1.69 -1.05 -11.61
CA ALA A 124 1.07 0.27 -11.55
C ALA A 124 -0.30 0.30 -12.28
N GLY A 125 -0.38 -0.33 -13.47
CA GLY A 125 -1.64 -0.49 -14.19
C GLY A 125 -2.67 -1.30 -13.40
N TRP A 126 -2.25 -2.35 -12.71
CA TRP A 126 -3.13 -3.13 -11.83
C TRP A 126 -3.65 -2.30 -10.66
N PHE A 127 -2.81 -1.50 -10.02
CA PHE A 127 -3.24 -0.58 -8.96
C PHE A 127 -4.21 0.49 -9.49
N LEU A 128 -4.01 0.97 -10.71
CA LEU A 128 -4.95 1.89 -11.34
C LEU A 128 -6.31 1.24 -11.59
N LEU A 129 -6.34 -0.04 -12.02
CA LEU A 129 -7.60 -0.78 -12.16
C LEU A 129 -8.33 -0.95 -10.83
N LEU A 130 -7.61 -1.24 -9.74
CA LEU A 130 -8.19 -1.29 -8.40
C LEU A 130 -8.72 0.07 -7.97
N ALA A 131 -8.02 1.16 -8.26
CA ALA A 131 -8.51 2.51 -8.01
C ALA A 131 -9.80 2.81 -8.77
N LEU A 132 -9.87 2.45 -10.05
CA LEU A 132 -11.06 2.66 -10.88
C LEU A 132 -12.25 1.82 -10.39
N LEU A 133 -12.02 0.56 -9.99
CA LEU A 133 -13.03 -0.30 -9.38
C LEU A 133 -13.66 0.37 -8.15
N HIS A 134 -12.83 0.78 -7.19
CA HIS A 134 -13.30 1.40 -5.95
C HIS A 134 -13.90 2.78 -6.19
N GLY A 135 -13.33 3.55 -7.13
CA GLY A 135 -13.90 4.82 -7.56
C GLY A 135 -15.30 4.62 -8.13
N GLY A 136 -15.49 3.65 -9.03
CA GLY A 136 -16.80 3.30 -9.57
C GLY A 136 -17.81 2.91 -8.48
N VAL A 137 -17.37 2.12 -7.50
CA VAL A 137 -18.20 1.76 -6.33
C VAL A 137 -18.59 2.98 -5.50
N ALA A 138 -17.71 3.98 -5.35
CA ALA A 138 -18.02 5.20 -4.60
C ALA A 138 -19.14 6.04 -5.25
N TRP A 139 -19.37 5.88 -6.56
CA TRP A 139 -20.42 6.59 -7.30
C TRP A 139 -21.75 5.83 -7.41
N LEU A 140 -21.83 4.58 -6.94
CA LEU A 140 -23.07 3.79 -6.89
C LEU A 140 -24.00 4.27 -5.79
#